data_AF-A0A3E2VKF8-F1
#
_entry.id   AF-A0A3E2VKF8-F1
#
_cell.length_a   1.000
_cell.length_b   1.000
_cell.length_c   1.000
_cell.angle_alpha   90.00
_cell.angle_beta   90.00
_cell.angle_gamma   90.00
#
_symmetry.space_group_name_H-M   'P 1'
#
loop_
_entity.id
_entity.type
_entity.pdbx_description
1 polymer ?
#
loop_
_entity_poly.entity_id
_entity_poly.type
_entity_poly.pdbx_seq_one_letter_code
_entity_poly.pdbx_strand_id
1 'polypeptide(L)'
;MNVEIGEVFPSAIEEEGTVMDVVDGEFVFIIKDEKWMEEECQAMKHNPLTLDFVYKYDIAVFLLTLEDAIDTSDFIFNVHDNEYPESLYRSFENGEGYGMTLYLIDGRNMVCAKRRVRLSQSMSNTISKYLAKQKQAMFMEEEFTCNLQGLQAAWEPFEMQKMALESETFK
;
A
#
# COMPACT_ATOMS: atom_id res chain seq x y z
N MET A 1 -5.06 10.88 -8.36
CA MET A 1 -3.82 11.54 -8.86
C MET A 1 -3.26 10.75 -10.04
N ASN A 2 -2.91 11.41 -11.15
CA ASN A 2 -2.41 10.75 -12.36
C ASN A 2 -1.10 11.38 -12.84
N VAL A 3 0.01 10.94 -12.26
CA VAL A 3 1.38 11.33 -12.65
C VAL A 3 1.90 10.29 -13.62
N GLU A 4 2.62 10.70 -14.65
CA GLU A 4 3.16 9.80 -15.67
C GLU A 4 4.66 9.51 -15.48
N ILE A 5 5.13 8.43 -16.11
CA ILE A 5 6.55 8.05 -16.07
C ILE A 5 7.40 9.16 -16.70
N GLY A 6 8.49 9.53 -16.03
CA GLY A 6 9.35 10.65 -16.43
C GLY A 6 8.88 12.02 -15.96
N GLU A 7 7.81 12.10 -15.15
CA GLU A 7 7.40 13.31 -14.45
C GLU A 7 7.86 13.30 -12.98
N VAL A 8 8.07 14.50 -12.43
CA VAL A 8 8.36 14.66 -11.00
C VAL A 8 7.10 14.36 -10.20
N PHE A 9 7.21 13.50 -9.20
CA PHE A 9 6.12 13.21 -8.29
C PHE A 9 5.74 14.48 -7.52
N PRO A 10 4.44 14.82 -7.42
CA PRO A 10 3.99 16.14 -6.97
C PRO A 10 4.23 16.38 -5.47
N SER A 11 4.23 15.32 -4.68
CA SER A 11 4.60 15.38 -3.27
C SER A 11 6.10 15.15 -3.14
N ALA A 12 6.80 16.05 -2.44
CA ALA A 12 8.21 15.86 -2.14
C ALA A 12 8.35 14.75 -1.09
N ILE A 13 8.69 13.54 -1.52
CA ILE A 13 9.05 12.45 -0.62
C ILE A 13 10.54 12.63 -0.31
N GLU A 14 10.88 13.01 0.92
CA GLU A 14 12.26 13.37 1.27
C GLU A 14 13.13 12.12 1.47
N GLU A 15 12.65 11.17 2.26
CA GLU A 15 13.39 9.97 2.65
C GLU A 15 13.12 8.78 1.70
N GLU A 16 14.11 7.88 1.59
CA GLU A 16 13.94 6.57 0.94
C GLU A 16 13.00 5.68 1.77
N GLY A 17 12.30 4.76 1.09
CA GLY A 17 11.38 3.82 1.72
C GLY A 17 9.98 3.87 1.11
N THR A 18 8.99 3.49 1.93
CA THR A 18 7.61 3.30 1.50
C THR A 18 6.71 4.42 2.02
N VAL A 19 5.82 4.90 1.15
CA VAL A 19 4.77 5.86 1.52
C VAL A 19 3.47 5.39 0.88
N MET A 20 2.37 5.48 1.62
CA MET A 20 1.04 5.24 1.06
C MET A 20 0.02 6.26 1.54
N ASP A 21 -1.00 6.48 0.70
CA ASP A 21 -2.14 7.31 1.02
C ASP A 21 -3.36 6.93 0.16
N VAL A 22 -4.53 7.49 0.45
CA VAL A 22 -5.74 7.40 -0.38
C VAL A 22 -5.98 8.73 -1.08
N VAL A 23 -5.78 8.75 -2.40
CA VAL A 23 -5.94 9.97 -3.23
C VAL A 23 -7.01 9.74 -4.29
N ASP A 24 -8.00 10.63 -4.36
CA ASP A 24 -9.15 10.52 -5.28
C ASP A 24 -9.91 9.17 -5.18
N GLY A 25 -9.93 8.58 -3.99
CA GLY A 25 -10.60 7.30 -3.73
C GLY A 25 -9.82 6.06 -4.21
N GLU A 26 -8.53 6.21 -4.50
CA GLU A 26 -7.62 5.12 -4.84
C GLU A 26 -6.48 5.02 -3.83
N PHE A 27 -6.05 3.80 -3.52
CA PHE A 27 -4.83 3.60 -2.76
C PHE A 27 -3.62 3.89 -3.65
N VAL A 28 -2.74 4.76 -3.17
CA VAL A 28 -1.50 5.13 -3.83
C VAL A 28 -0.35 4.60 -2.98
N PHE A 29 0.47 3.73 -3.58
CA PHE A 29 1.67 3.17 -2.99
C PHE A 29 2.88 3.76 -3.69
N ILE A 30 3.87 4.19 -2.94
CA ILE A 30 5.08 4.82 -3.45
C ILE A 30 6.27 4.13 -2.80
N ILE A 31 7.21 3.67 -3.61
CA ILE A 31 8.52 3.21 -3.13
C ILE A 31 9.58 4.15 -3.70
N LYS A 32 10.30 4.80 -2.80
CA LYS A 32 11.43 5.67 -3.14
C LYS A 32 12.73 4.94 -2.86
N ASP A 33 13.61 4.94 -3.86
CA ASP A 33 14.98 4.45 -3.77
C ASP A 33 15.92 5.47 -4.43
N GLU A 34 17.22 5.42 -4.18
CA GLU A 34 18.21 6.30 -4.83
C GLU A 34 18.10 6.19 -6.36
N LYS A 35 17.95 4.95 -6.85
CA LYS A 35 17.83 4.63 -8.28
C LYS A 35 17.11 3.30 -8.50
N TRP A 36 16.26 3.28 -9.53
CA TRP A 36 15.69 2.06 -10.09
C TRP A 36 16.43 1.62 -11.35
N MET A 37 16.66 0.32 -11.48
CA MET A 37 17.25 -0.32 -12.66
C MET A 37 16.19 -0.51 -13.75
N GLU A 38 16.63 -0.64 -15.00
CA GLU A 38 15.71 -0.79 -16.12
C GLU A 38 14.91 -2.10 -16.01
N GLU A 39 15.56 -3.17 -15.56
CA GLU A 39 14.94 -4.47 -15.34
C GLU A 39 13.78 -4.39 -14.33
N GLU A 40 13.99 -3.70 -13.20
CA GLU A 40 12.97 -3.49 -12.16
C GLU A 40 11.79 -2.67 -12.70
N CYS A 41 12.09 -1.64 -13.50
CA CYS A 41 11.08 -0.83 -14.17
C CYS A 41 10.29 -1.59 -15.24
N GLN A 42 10.90 -2.59 -15.89
CA GLN A 42 10.18 -3.47 -16.83
C GLN A 42 9.33 -4.52 -16.09
N ALA A 43 9.82 -5.07 -14.97
CA ALA A 43 9.08 -6.01 -14.13
C ALA A 43 7.74 -5.43 -13.69
N MET A 44 7.68 -4.13 -13.37
CA MET A 44 6.45 -3.40 -13.06
C MET A 44 5.33 -3.55 -14.10
N LYS A 45 5.65 -3.81 -15.37
CA LYS A 45 4.66 -3.92 -16.46
C LYS A 45 4.11 -5.32 -16.66
N HIS A 46 4.88 -6.34 -16.34
CA HIS A 46 4.64 -7.71 -16.84
C HIS A 46 4.71 -8.77 -15.77
N ASN A 47 5.43 -8.52 -14.68
CA ASN A 47 5.63 -9.52 -13.65
C ASN A 47 4.46 -9.52 -12.67
N PRO A 48 4.18 -10.65 -12.01
CA PRO A 48 3.16 -10.71 -10.97
C PRO A 48 3.39 -9.67 -9.86
N LEU A 49 2.36 -8.85 -9.60
CA LEU A 49 2.27 -8.00 -8.41
C LEU A 49 1.29 -8.66 -7.45
N THR A 50 1.73 -9.00 -6.24
CA THR A 50 0.88 -9.54 -5.19
C THR A 50 0.68 -8.50 -4.11
N LEU A 51 -0.58 -8.31 -3.72
CA LEU A 51 -0.99 -7.53 -2.57
C LEU A 51 -1.54 -8.46 -1.50
N ASP A 52 -0.92 -8.46 -0.32
CA ASP A 52 -1.45 -9.11 0.87
C ASP A 52 -1.93 -8.04 1.85
N PHE A 53 -3.12 -8.24 2.41
CA PHE A 53 -3.66 -7.37 3.45
C PHE A 53 -3.62 -8.06 4.82
N VAL A 54 -2.88 -7.47 5.75
CA VAL A 54 -2.74 -7.93 7.12
C VAL A 54 -3.36 -6.91 8.05
N TYR A 55 -4.09 -7.38 9.07
CA TYR A 55 -4.57 -6.53 10.15
C TYR A 55 -4.23 -7.16 11.50
N LYS A 56 -3.32 -6.52 12.25
CA LYS A 56 -2.80 -7.05 13.51
C LYS A 56 -2.49 -5.93 14.49
N TYR A 57 -2.84 -6.12 15.77
CA TYR A 57 -2.70 -5.10 16.82
C TYR A 57 -3.34 -3.75 16.47
N ASP A 58 -4.46 -3.81 15.74
CA ASP A 58 -5.19 -2.66 15.21
C ASP A 58 -4.41 -1.79 14.21
N ILE A 59 -3.40 -2.40 13.57
CA ILE A 59 -2.61 -1.83 12.48
C ILE A 59 -3.01 -2.51 11.19
N ALA A 60 -3.36 -1.70 10.19
CA ALA A 60 -3.53 -2.16 8.81
C ALA A 60 -2.18 -2.12 8.10
N VAL A 61 -1.76 -3.27 7.56
CA VAL A 61 -0.50 -3.43 6.84
C VAL A 61 -0.80 -3.99 5.46
N PHE A 62 -0.33 -3.30 4.44
CA PHE A 62 -0.36 -3.74 3.06
C PHE A 62 1.03 -4.24 2.71
N LEU A 63 1.15 -5.48 2.26
CA LEU A 63 2.40 -6.06 1.81
C LEU A 63 2.35 -6.16 0.30
N LEU A 64 3.32 -5.57 -0.38
CA LEU A 64 3.45 -5.64 -1.83
C LEU A 64 4.71 -6.41 -2.21
N THR A 65 4.52 -7.43 -3.04
CA THR A 65 5.59 -8.21 -3.69
C THR A 65 5.46 -8.02 -5.19
N LEU A 66 6.55 -7.63 -5.84
CA LEU A 66 6.65 -7.58 -7.28
C LEU A 66 7.80 -8.50 -7.71
N GLU A 67 7.46 -9.59 -8.39
CA GLU A 67 8.45 -10.58 -8.83
C GLU A 67 9.54 -9.92 -9.67
N ASP A 68 10.81 -10.21 -9.36
CA ASP A 68 12.04 -9.66 -9.94
C ASP A 68 12.26 -8.14 -9.78
N ALA A 69 11.57 -7.47 -8.86
CA ALA A 69 11.83 -6.05 -8.56
C ALA A 69 11.65 -5.65 -7.10
N ILE A 70 10.68 -6.22 -6.38
CA ILE A 70 10.40 -5.91 -4.98
C ILE A 70 10.10 -7.22 -4.26
N ASP A 71 10.98 -7.63 -3.34
CA ASP A 71 10.78 -8.87 -2.56
C ASP A 71 9.46 -8.84 -1.78
N THR A 72 9.38 -8.03 -0.73
CA THR A 72 8.14 -7.75 0.00
C THR A 72 8.33 -6.43 0.75
N SER A 73 7.62 -5.40 0.34
CA SER A 73 7.60 -4.11 1.05
C SER A 73 6.32 -3.99 1.86
N ASP A 74 6.44 -3.51 3.10
CA ASP A 74 5.32 -3.17 3.95
C ASP A 74 4.94 -1.69 3.84
N PHE A 75 3.63 -1.46 3.87
CA PHE A 75 3.04 -0.14 3.93
C PHE A 75 2.05 -0.11 5.08
N ILE A 76 2.32 0.77 6.04
CA ILE A 76 1.48 0.95 7.21
C ILE A 76 0.40 1.97 6.86
N PHE A 77 -0.86 1.63 7.15
CA PHE A 77 -1.96 2.55 6.98
C PHE A 77 -2.67 2.79 8.30
N ASN A 78 -2.82 4.05 8.66
CA ASN A 78 -3.61 4.48 9.80
C ASN A 78 -4.70 5.44 9.36
N VAL A 79 -5.96 5.03 9.52
CA VAL A 79 -7.13 5.87 9.19
C VAL A 79 -7.23 7.13 10.04
N HIS A 80 -6.51 7.22 11.16
CA HIS A 80 -6.53 8.36 12.07
C HIS A 80 -5.51 9.45 11.71
N ASP A 81 -4.60 9.19 10.76
CA ASP A 81 -3.58 10.18 10.34
C ASP A 81 -4.20 11.35 9.56
N ASN A 82 -5.34 11.13 8.90
CA ASN A 82 -6.03 12.12 8.07
C ASN A 82 -7.57 11.95 8.14
N GLU A 83 -8.29 12.99 7.70
CA GLU A 83 -9.74 12.91 7.48
C GLU A 83 -10.06 12.28 6.12
N TYR A 84 -10.19 10.95 6.09
CA TYR A 84 -10.57 10.22 4.87
C TYR A 84 -12.09 10.28 4.60
N PRO A 85 -12.52 10.30 3.33
CA PRO A 85 -13.94 10.31 2.98
C PRO A 85 -14.64 9.00 3.39
N GLU A 86 -15.91 9.07 3.76
CA GLU A 86 -16.70 7.89 4.17
C GLU A 86 -16.77 6.79 3.09
N SER A 87 -16.53 7.16 1.82
CA SER A 87 -16.42 6.20 0.71
C SER A 87 -15.27 5.19 0.88
N LEU A 88 -14.29 5.44 1.75
CA LEU A 88 -13.22 4.50 2.11
C LEU A 88 -13.72 3.33 2.99
N TYR A 89 -14.91 3.45 3.57
CA TYR A 89 -15.49 2.43 4.47
C TYR A 89 -16.74 1.79 3.86
N ARG A 90 -16.92 1.93 2.54
CA ARG A 90 -18.09 1.42 1.82
C ARG A 90 -17.97 -0.08 1.54
N SER A 91 -19.11 -0.74 1.36
CA SER A 91 -19.16 -2.07 0.77
C SER A 91 -19.17 -1.99 -0.76
N PHE A 92 -18.49 -2.92 -1.40
CA PHE A 92 -18.43 -3.09 -2.85
C PHE A 92 -19.35 -4.21 -3.29
N GLU A 93 -20.01 -4.00 -4.41
CA GLU A 93 -20.96 -4.91 -5.04
C GLU A 93 -20.66 -5.06 -6.54
N ASN A 94 -21.26 -6.06 -7.19
CA ASN A 94 -21.19 -6.25 -8.64
C ASN A 94 -19.78 -6.35 -9.25
N GLY A 95 -18.81 -6.89 -8.49
CA GLY A 95 -17.42 -7.03 -8.95
C GLY A 95 -16.62 -5.72 -8.93
N GLU A 96 -17.16 -4.63 -8.37
CA GLU A 96 -16.40 -3.40 -8.15
C GLU A 96 -15.36 -3.57 -7.03
N GLY A 97 -14.38 -2.68 -7.01
CA GLY A 97 -13.33 -2.66 -5.98
C GLY A 97 -12.52 -1.37 -5.99
N TYR A 98 -11.63 -1.21 -5.01
CA TYR A 98 -10.73 -0.07 -4.95
C TYR A 98 -9.79 -0.02 -6.15
N GLY A 99 -9.49 1.19 -6.61
CA GLY A 99 -8.33 1.41 -7.45
C GLY A 99 -7.06 1.41 -6.60
N MET A 100 -5.99 0.87 -7.16
CA MET A 100 -4.65 0.90 -6.57
C MET A 100 -3.65 1.35 -7.62
N THR A 101 -2.74 2.25 -7.25
CA THR A 101 -1.58 2.61 -8.09
C THR A 101 -0.29 2.49 -7.29
N LEU A 102 0.66 1.71 -7.80
CA LEU A 102 2.03 1.64 -7.32
C LEU A 102 2.94 2.53 -8.19
N TYR A 103 3.72 3.39 -7.55
CA TYR A 103 4.76 4.22 -8.15
C TYR A 103 6.13 3.83 -7.61
N LEU A 104 7.10 3.70 -8.51
CA LEU A 104 8.52 3.65 -8.18
C LEU A 104 9.11 5.01 -8.51
N ILE A 105 9.73 5.66 -7.53
CA ILE A 105 10.36 6.97 -7.70
C ILE A 105 11.84 6.93 -7.32
N ASP A 106 12.67 7.72 -8.00
CA ASP A 106 14.10 7.81 -7.70
C ASP A 106 14.44 8.88 -6.64
N GLY A 107 15.74 9.01 -6.33
CA GLY A 107 16.25 10.01 -5.39
C GLY A 107 15.97 11.47 -5.79
N ARG A 108 15.58 11.73 -7.05
CA ARG A 108 15.17 13.03 -7.57
C ARG A 108 13.65 13.20 -7.59
N ASN A 109 12.92 12.28 -6.96
CA ASN A 109 11.47 12.26 -6.93
C ASN A 109 10.86 12.06 -8.33
N MET A 110 11.60 11.49 -9.27
CA MET A 110 11.14 11.23 -10.63
C MET A 110 10.41 9.90 -10.68
N VAL A 111 9.25 9.84 -11.35
CA VAL A 111 8.54 8.57 -11.56
C VAL A 111 9.28 7.70 -12.57
N CYS A 112 9.86 6.61 -12.09
CA CYS A 112 10.58 5.62 -12.91
C CYS A 112 9.63 4.57 -13.48
N ALA A 113 8.67 4.13 -12.68
CA ALA A 113 7.67 3.14 -13.10
C ALA A 113 6.33 3.35 -12.38
N LYS A 114 5.28 2.85 -12.99
CA LYS A 114 3.90 2.98 -12.52
C LYS A 114 3.10 1.75 -12.91
N ARG A 115 2.31 1.22 -11.99
CA ARG A 115 1.31 0.18 -12.28
C ARG A 115 0.01 0.51 -11.57
N ARG A 116 -1.08 0.56 -12.34
CA ARG A 116 -2.43 0.74 -11.81
C ARG A 116 -3.23 -0.55 -12.00
N VAL A 117 -3.90 -0.98 -10.95
CA VAL A 117 -4.77 -2.16 -10.94
C VAL A 117 -6.06 -1.82 -10.20
N ARG A 118 -7.06 -2.68 -10.34
CA ARG A 118 -8.29 -2.62 -9.56
C ARG A 118 -8.36 -3.89 -8.72
N LEU A 119 -8.55 -3.72 -7.43
CA LEU A 119 -8.70 -4.82 -6.49
C LEU A 119 -10.03 -5.55 -6.73
N SER A 120 -10.08 -6.82 -6.39
CA SER A 120 -11.32 -7.59 -6.39
C SER A 120 -12.32 -7.05 -5.36
N GLN A 121 -13.59 -7.40 -5.55
CA GLN A 121 -14.66 -7.08 -4.59
C GLN A 121 -14.38 -7.67 -3.21
N SER A 122 -13.82 -8.89 -3.16
CA SER A 122 -13.54 -9.59 -1.90
C SER A 122 -12.45 -8.86 -1.11
N MET A 123 -11.28 -8.65 -1.72
CA MET A 123 -10.17 -7.89 -1.14
C MET A 123 -10.61 -6.49 -0.69
N SER A 124 -11.35 -5.78 -1.54
CA SER A 124 -11.82 -4.42 -1.23
C SER A 124 -12.77 -4.40 -0.03
N ASN A 125 -13.67 -5.36 0.08
CA ASN A 125 -14.58 -5.48 1.23
C ASN A 125 -13.84 -5.87 2.51
N THR A 126 -12.82 -6.72 2.43
CA THR A 126 -11.96 -7.04 3.56
C THR A 126 -11.23 -5.80 4.05
N ILE A 127 -10.53 -5.08 3.17
CA ILE A 127 -9.86 -3.81 3.53
C ILE A 127 -10.85 -2.85 4.18
N SER A 128 -11.97 -2.55 3.50
CA SER A 128 -13.00 -1.63 3.98
C SER A 128 -13.50 -1.96 5.39
N LYS A 129 -13.80 -3.25 5.64
CA LYS A 129 -14.26 -3.73 6.94
C LYS A 129 -13.26 -3.47 8.06
N TYR A 130 -11.97 -3.73 7.82
CA TYR A 130 -10.94 -3.57 8.84
C TYR A 130 -10.52 -2.12 9.03
N LEU A 131 -10.53 -1.30 7.98
CA LEU A 131 -10.35 0.15 8.11
C LEU A 131 -11.50 0.81 8.88
N ALA A 132 -12.75 0.37 8.65
CA ALA A 132 -13.91 0.83 9.41
C ALA A 132 -13.79 0.43 10.90
N LYS A 133 -13.27 -0.77 11.18
CA LYS A 133 -12.96 -1.22 12.53
C LYS A 133 -11.89 -0.34 13.19
N GLN A 134 -10.78 -0.06 12.48
CA GLN A 134 -9.71 0.80 12.98
C GLN A 134 -10.23 2.20 13.33
N LYS A 135 -11.09 2.78 12.47
CA LYS A 135 -11.71 4.09 12.68
C LYS A 135 -12.57 4.18 13.95
N GLN A 136 -13.23 3.07 14.31
CA GLN A 136 -14.09 3.02 15.50
C GLN A 136 -13.31 2.74 16.79
N ALA A 137 -12.08 2.24 16.69
CA ALA A 137 -11.24 1.97 17.84
C ALA A 137 -10.81 3.30 18.50
N MET A 138 -10.63 3.27 19.82
CA MET A 138 -10.02 4.39 20.53
C MET A 138 -8.57 4.55 20.03
N PHE A 139 -8.24 5.72 19.52
CA PHE A 139 -6.91 5.99 18.99
C PHE A 139 -6.07 6.76 20.01
N MET A 140 -4.93 6.19 20.35
CA MET A 140 -3.87 6.83 21.13
C MET A 140 -2.56 6.66 20.37
N GLU A 141 -1.96 7.77 19.93
CA GLU A 141 -0.76 7.78 19.09
C GLU A 141 0.42 7.01 19.71
N GLU A 142 0.62 7.15 21.02
CA GLU A 142 1.67 6.44 21.77
C GLU A 142 1.44 4.92 21.76
N GLU A 143 0.19 4.47 21.90
CA GLU A 143 -0.15 3.03 21.85
C GLU A 143 0.02 2.48 20.43
N PHE A 144 -0.42 3.22 19.41
CA PHE A 144 -0.21 2.85 18.02
C PHE A 144 1.28 2.71 17.69
N THR A 145 2.08 3.69 18.09
CA THR A 145 3.54 3.69 17.87
C THR A 145 4.20 2.50 18.57
N CYS A 146 3.84 2.22 19.82
CA CYS A 146 4.35 1.08 20.58
C CYS A 146 3.96 -0.26 19.91
N ASN A 147 2.70 -0.40 19.48
CA ASN A 147 2.23 -1.59 18.80
C ASN A 147 2.93 -1.79 17.44
N LEU A 148 3.17 -0.71 16.70
CA LEU A 148 3.86 -0.76 15.41
C LEU A 148 5.32 -1.18 15.58
N GLN A 149 6.04 -0.58 16.53
CA GLN A 149 7.39 -0.97 16.87
C GLN A 149 7.46 -2.44 17.32
N GLY A 150 6.49 -2.89 18.13
CA GLY A 150 6.40 -4.27 18.56
C GLY A 150 6.11 -5.24 17.40
N LEU A 151 5.29 -4.83 16.42
CA LEU A 151 5.00 -5.60 15.22
C LEU A 151 6.25 -5.77 14.35
N GLN A 152 6.91 -4.65 14.02
CA GLN A 152 8.10 -4.61 13.16
C GLN A 152 9.33 -5.26 13.83
N ALA A 153 9.43 -5.23 15.15
CA ALA A 153 10.49 -5.94 15.88
C ALA A 153 10.28 -7.46 15.93
N ALA A 154 9.04 -7.92 15.75
CA ALA A 154 8.68 -9.34 15.89
C ALA A 154 8.61 -10.10 14.57
N TRP A 155 8.41 -9.40 13.44
CA TRP A 155 8.15 -10.02 12.15
C TRP A 155 8.77 -9.24 11.00
N GLU A 156 9.44 -9.94 10.09
CA GLU A 156 9.82 -9.35 8.80
C GLU A 156 8.61 -9.32 7.84
N PRO A 157 8.58 -8.41 6.85
CA PRO A 157 7.45 -8.28 5.92
C PRO A 157 7.00 -9.59 5.26
N PHE A 158 7.93 -10.41 4.76
CA PHE A 158 7.61 -11.69 4.13
C PHE A 158 7.03 -12.73 5.13
N GLU A 159 7.36 -12.62 6.42
CA GLU A 159 6.81 -13.52 7.44
C GLU A 159 5.34 -13.19 7.73
N MET A 160 4.99 -11.90 7.66
CA MET A 160 3.63 -11.40 7.86
C MET A 160 2.67 -11.84 6.74
N GLN A 161 3.16 -12.18 5.54
CA GLN A 161 2.31 -12.69 4.45
C GLN A 161 1.52 -13.95 4.85
N LYS A 162 2.07 -14.79 5.74
CA LYS A 162 1.35 -15.97 6.27
C LYS A 162 0.14 -15.62 7.14
N MET A 163 0.05 -14.37 7.57
CA MET A 163 -1.05 -13.82 8.38
C MET A 163 -2.04 -12.99 7.56
N ALA A 164 -1.85 -12.94 6.23
CA ALA A 164 -2.73 -12.20 5.33
C ALA A 164 -4.17 -12.67 5.52
N LEU A 165 -5.06 -11.70 5.72
CA LEU A 165 -6.51 -11.93 5.73
C LEU A 165 -7.00 -12.22 4.33
N GLU A 166 -6.37 -11.57 3.35
CA GLU A 166 -6.65 -11.77 1.93
C GLU A 166 -5.39 -11.47 1.12
N SER A 167 -5.26 -12.15 -0.02
CA SER A 167 -4.12 -12.04 -0.94
C SER A 167 -4.64 -12.00 -2.36
N GLU A 168 -4.12 -11.09 -3.17
CA GLU A 168 -4.51 -10.93 -4.57
C GLU A 168 -3.29 -10.70 -5.46
N THR A 169 -3.17 -11.49 -6.53
CA THR A 169 -2.08 -11.39 -7.51
C THR A 169 -2.58 -10.88 -8.85
N PHE A 170 -1.96 -9.82 -9.34
CA PHE A 170 -2.20 -9.19 -10.63
C PHE A 170 -1.12 -9.61 -11.62
N LYS A 171 -1.53 -10.10 -12.80
CA LYS A 171 -0.64 -10.44 -13.91
C LYS A 171 -0.67 -9.35 -14.96
#